data_AF-A0A3R6AH79-F1
#
_entry.id   AF-A0A3R6AH79-F1
#
_cell.length_a   1.000
_cell.length_b   1.000
_cell.length_c   1.000
_cell.angle_alpha   90.00
_cell.angle_beta   90.00
_cell.angle_gamma   90.00
#
_symmetry.space_group_name_H-M   'P 1'
#
loop_
_entity.id
_entity.type
_entity.pdbx_description
1 polymer ?
#
loop_
_entity_poly.entity_id
_entity_poly.type
_entity_poly.pdbx_seq_one_letter_code
_entity_poly.pdbx_strand_id
1 'polypeptide(L)'
;MTRVKKTYCMVSLIVAMVVLVLTLSWSAGGTTVYAASMDPDSITTFDGDNSEGGVTRAAEDSTNGLTISYNNDGGSLSAPVKMLLVLTILSLAPSILIMLTSYTRIIIVLHFLRTAIGTQTAPPNQVLIALALFLTFFIMWPTFQQINTEAIQPLDKGEITTEEAFTIAQGPIREFMYGQTQEKDLKLFVDISDETYDSYDDVPMTTLIPAFILSELRAAFIIGFVIYIPFIVIDMVVASVLMSMGMMMLPPTTISLPFKILLFILADGWDLVIGSLVKTFY
;
A
#
# COMPACT_ATOMS: atom_id res chain seq x y z
N MET A 1 -34.32 -7.76 -2.70
CA MET A 1 -32.90 -7.85 -3.10
C MET A 1 -31.94 -8.41 -2.02
N THR A 2 -32.44 -8.97 -0.91
CA THR A 2 -31.58 -9.33 0.25
C THR A 2 -31.05 -10.77 0.25
N ARG A 3 -31.73 -11.73 -0.41
CA ARG A 3 -31.29 -13.14 -0.42
C ARG A 3 -30.05 -13.38 -1.29
N VAL A 4 -29.92 -12.64 -2.39
CA VAL A 4 -28.81 -12.78 -3.34
C VAL A 4 -27.49 -12.29 -2.73
N LYS A 5 -27.48 -11.14 -2.05
CA LYS A 5 -26.28 -10.64 -1.33
C LYS A 5 -25.83 -11.60 -0.22
N LYS A 6 -26.77 -12.22 0.50
CA LYS A 6 -26.48 -13.21 1.56
C LYS A 6 -25.86 -14.49 0.98
N THR A 7 -26.34 -14.97 -0.17
CA THR A 7 -25.73 -16.13 -0.84
C THR A 7 -24.34 -15.81 -1.39
N TYR A 8 -24.10 -14.63 -1.97
CA TYR A 8 -22.76 -14.24 -2.41
C TYR A 8 -21.75 -14.11 -1.26
N CYS A 9 -22.16 -13.53 -0.13
CA CYS A 9 -21.32 -13.43 1.05
C CYS A 9 -20.97 -14.82 1.63
N MET A 10 -21.95 -15.72 1.70
CA MET A 10 -21.72 -17.08 2.19
C MET A 10 -20.83 -17.90 1.26
N VAL A 11 -21.01 -17.77 -0.06
CA VAL A 11 -20.16 -18.44 -1.07
C VAL A 11 -18.73 -17.87 -1.04
N SER A 12 -18.58 -16.55 -0.91
CA SER A 12 -17.25 -15.91 -0.81
C SER A 12 -16.50 -16.35 0.44
N LEU A 13 -17.18 -16.53 1.57
CA LEU A 13 -16.58 -16.98 2.82
C LEU A 13 -16.17 -18.46 2.74
N ILE A 14 -17.00 -19.31 2.11
CA ILE A 14 -16.66 -20.71 1.85
C ILE A 14 -15.44 -20.83 0.94
N VAL A 15 -15.37 -20.04 -0.14
CA VAL A 15 -14.21 -20.03 -1.04
C VAL A 15 -12.94 -19.59 -0.31
N ALA A 16 -13.02 -18.56 0.55
CA ALA A 16 -11.87 -18.12 1.36
C ALA A 16 -11.38 -19.20 2.33
N MET A 17 -12.31 -19.91 3.01
CA MET A 17 -11.99 -21.05 3.88
C MET A 17 -11.33 -22.21 3.12
N VAL A 18 -11.84 -22.54 1.93
CA VAL A 18 -11.27 -23.62 1.11
C VAL A 18 -9.87 -23.27 0.64
N VAL A 19 -9.62 -22.04 0.17
CA VAL A 19 -8.30 -21.58 -0.24
C VAL A 19 -7.32 -21.62 0.94
N LEU A 20 -7.74 -21.17 2.12
CA LEU A 20 -6.93 -21.20 3.34
C LEU A 20 -6.55 -22.64 3.73
N VAL A 21 -7.50 -23.58 3.72
CA VAL A 21 -7.24 -25.00 4.01
C VAL A 21 -6.32 -25.65 2.97
N LEU A 22 -6.46 -25.31 1.69
CA LEU A 22 -5.58 -25.79 0.63
C LEU A 22 -4.15 -25.26 0.79
N THR A 23 -3.99 -23.99 1.16
CA THR A 23 -2.65 -23.40 1.41
C THR A 23 -1.97 -24.02 2.63
N LEU A 24 -2.73 -24.31 3.69
CA LEU A 24 -2.22 -25.02 4.88
C LEU A 24 -1.86 -26.48 4.58
N SER A 25 -2.61 -27.13 3.69
CA SER A 25 -2.35 -28.52 3.29
C SER A 25 -1.09 -28.66 2.44
N TRP A 26 -0.75 -27.67 1.61
CA TRP A 26 0.55 -27.61 0.92
C TRP A 26 1.73 -27.27 1.83
N SER A 27 1.48 -26.59 2.96
CA SER A 27 2.50 -26.30 3.98
C SER A 27 2.88 -27.52 4.84
N ALA A 28 2.12 -28.62 4.80
CA ALA A 28 2.36 -29.82 5.60
C ALA A 28 3.29 -30.85 4.93
N GLY A 29 3.83 -30.56 3.74
CA GLY A 29 4.89 -31.34 3.12
C GLY A 29 6.20 -31.18 3.89
N GLY A 30 6.53 -32.16 4.75
CA GLY A 30 7.60 -32.07 5.73
C GLY A 30 8.98 -31.70 5.16
N THR A 31 9.52 -30.58 5.62
CA THR A 31 10.95 -30.27 5.54
C THR A 31 11.66 -30.95 6.71
N THR A 32 12.45 -31.99 6.43
CA THR A 32 13.36 -32.59 7.41
C THR A 32 14.46 -31.59 7.76
N VAL A 33 14.47 -31.11 9.01
CA VAL A 33 15.51 -30.23 9.55
C VAL A 33 16.60 -31.10 10.18
N TYR A 34 17.85 -30.93 9.76
CA TYR A 34 19.01 -31.58 10.37
C TYR A 34 19.32 -30.89 11.72
N ALA A 35 19.21 -31.62 12.83
CA ALA A 35 19.77 -31.22 14.11
C ALA A 35 21.22 -31.74 14.21
N ALA A 36 22.16 -30.87 14.58
CA ALA A 36 23.52 -31.29 14.92
C ALA A 36 23.47 -32.17 16.18
N SER A 37 24.12 -33.34 16.14
CA SER A 37 24.23 -34.26 17.27
C SER A 37 25.07 -33.64 18.39
N MET A 38 24.49 -33.54 19.59
CA MET A 38 25.19 -33.14 20.81
C MET A 38 25.61 -34.39 21.59
N ASP A 39 26.86 -34.40 22.06
CA ASP A 39 27.55 -35.51 22.74
C ASP A 39 26.93 -35.80 24.14
N PRO A 40 26.64 -37.05 24.53
CA PRO A 40 25.86 -37.35 25.74
C PRO A 40 26.66 -37.27 27.05
N ASP A 41 27.99 -37.12 27.00
CA ASP A 41 28.85 -37.33 28.17
C ASP A 41 29.09 -36.08 29.05
N SER A 42 28.34 -34.99 28.85
CA SER A 42 28.50 -33.76 29.66
C SER A 42 27.55 -33.64 30.87
N ILE A 43 26.67 -34.63 31.10
CA ILE A 43 25.68 -34.60 32.21
C ILE A 43 25.90 -35.78 33.16
N THR A 44 27.06 -35.86 33.81
CA THR A 44 27.18 -36.66 35.05
C THR A 44 28.15 -36.02 36.04
N THR A 45 27.73 -34.94 36.70
CA THR A 45 28.18 -34.66 38.08
C THR A 45 27.06 -33.87 38.75
N PHE A 46 26.27 -34.59 39.56
CA PHE A 46 25.22 -34.05 40.40
C PHE A 46 25.66 -34.30 41.84
N ASP A 47 26.42 -33.36 42.41
CA ASP A 47 26.63 -33.29 43.86
C ASP A 47 25.55 -32.40 44.44
N GLY A 48 24.72 -32.98 45.31
CA GLY A 48 23.63 -32.29 45.99
C GLY A 48 24.12 -31.56 47.22
N ASP A 49 23.64 -30.32 47.40
CA ASP A 49 23.31 -29.79 48.72
C ASP A 49 22.11 -28.83 48.61
N ASN A 50 21.20 -28.96 49.57
CA ASN A 50 19.95 -28.20 49.66
C ASN A 50 20.23 -26.84 50.29
N SER A 51 19.87 -25.73 49.63
CA SER A 51 19.53 -24.46 50.30
C SER A 51 18.72 -23.55 49.37
N GLU A 52 17.75 -22.88 49.97
CA GLU A 52 16.69 -22.08 49.37
C GLU A 52 17.20 -20.90 48.52
N GLY A 53 16.47 -20.59 47.43
CA GLY A 53 16.51 -19.30 46.75
C GLY A 53 17.40 -19.24 45.50
N GLY A 54 16.78 -19.25 44.31
CA GLY A 54 17.51 -18.99 43.06
C GLY A 54 16.63 -19.00 41.82
N VAL A 55 16.03 -17.86 41.48
CA VAL A 55 15.60 -17.60 40.11
C VAL A 55 16.87 -17.32 39.30
N THR A 56 17.39 -18.33 38.59
CA THR A 56 18.49 -18.12 37.65
C THR A 56 17.94 -17.44 36.40
N ARG A 57 18.27 -16.16 36.25
CA ARG A 57 18.05 -15.38 35.03
C ARG A 57 18.81 -16.08 33.90
N ALA A 58 18.11 -16.42 32.82
CA ALA A 58 18.77 -16.79 31.57
C ALA A 58 19.64 -15.61 31.13
N ALA A 59 20.91 -15.92 30.85
CA ALA A 59 21.95 -14.98 30.50
C ALA A 59 21.52 -14.09 29.33
N GLU A 60 21.96 -12.83 29.41
CA GLU A 60 21.80 -11.79 28.39
C GLU A 60 22.27 -12.29 27.02
N ASP A 61 21.31 -12.59 26.14
CA ASP A 61 21.58 -12.64 24.71
C ASP A 61 21.51 -11.20 24.18
N SER A 62 22.69 -10.68 23.85
CA SER A 62 22.92 -9.36 23.28
C SER A 62 22.59 -9.34 21.78
N THR A 63 21.41 -9.85 21.43
CA THR A 63 20.80 -9.66 20.13
C THR A 63 19.71 -8.61 20.32
N ASN A 64 19.80 -7.50 19.59
CA ASN A 64 18.76 -6.46 19.49
C ASN A 64 17.49 -7.04 18.84
N GLY A 65 16.87 -8.02 19.49
CA GLY A 65 15.62 -8.64 19.12
C GLY A 65 14.46 -7.87 19.72
N LEU A 66 13.38 -7.72 18.96
CA LEU A 66 12.14 -7.15 19.46
C LEU A 66 11.50 -8.12 20.47
N THR A 67 11.83 -7.97 21.75
CA THR A 67 11.23 -8.74 22.84
C THR A 67 9.91 -8.08 23.25
N ILE A 68 8.79 -8.59 22.74
CA ILE A 68 7.48 -8.16 23.22
C ILE A 68 7.03 -9.09 24.35
N SER A 69 7.20 -8.64 25.59
CA SER A 69 6.71 -9.34 26.80
C SER A 69 5.29 -8.90 27.11
N TYR A 70 4.34 -9.83 27.16
CA TYR A 70 2.95 -9.55 27.51
C TYR A 70 2.54 -10.32 28.77
N ASN A 71 2.26 -9.58 29.85
CA ASN A 71 1.63 -10.13 31.05
C ASN A 71 0.13 -10.31 30.79
N ASN A 72 -0.36 -11.52 31.03
CA ASN A 72 -1.75 -11.89 30.80
C ASN A 72 -2.52 -11.84 32.11
N ASP A 73 -3.01 -10.66 32.48
CA ASP A 73 -3.98 -10.52 33.58
C ASP A 73 -5.40 -10.60 33.01
N GLY A 74 -6.12 -11.65 33.42
CA GLY A 74 -7.58 -11.75 33.53
C GLY A 74 -8.44 -11.34 32.31
N GLY A 75 -8.94 -12.33 31.56
CA GLY A 75 -10.20 -12.20 30.81
C GLY A 75 -10.12 -11.56 29.41
N SER A 76 -8.93 -11.22 28.92
CA SER A 76 -8.74 -10.71 27.56
C SER A 76 -8.34 -11.82 26.58
N LEU A 77 -8.60 -11.60 25.27
CA LEU A 77 -8.25 -12.48 24.14
C LEU A 77 -6.95 -13.26 24.37
N SER A 78 -6.94 -14.57 24.09
CA SER A 78 -5.77 -15.42 24.31
C SER A 78 -4.54 -14.84 23.59
N ALA A 79 -3.35 -14.96 24.21
CA ALA A 79 -2.11 -14.40 23.67
C ALA A 79 -1.85 -14.76 22.18
N PRO A 80 -2.14 -15.99 21.71
CA PRO A 80 -2.03 -16.32 20.28
C PRO A 80 -2.99 -15.53 19.39
N VAL A 81 -4.22 -15.25 19.84
CA VAL A 81 -5.21 -14.48 19.08
C VAL A 81 -4.82 -13.01 19.01
N LYS A 82 -4.26 -12.43 20.08
CA LYS A 82 -3.71 -11.06 20.05
C LYS A 82 -2.53 -10.97 19.08
N MET A 83 -1.62 -11.94 19.09
CA MET A 83 -0.47 -11.97 18.17
C MET A 83 -0.91 -12.12 16.71
N LEU A 84 -1.92 -12.96 16.44
CA LEU A 84 -2.56 -13.07 15.12
C LEU A 84 -3.11 -11.70 14.65
N LEU A 85 -3.77 -10.96 15.53
CA LEU A 85 -4.34 -9.64 15.22
C LEU A 85 -3.23 -8.63 14.88
N VAL A 86 -2.16 -8.59 15.68
CA VAL A 86 -1.00 -7.70 15.43
C VAL A 86 -0.36 -8.01 14.07
N LEU A 87 -0.11 -9.30 13.76
CA LEU A 87 0.44 -9.70 12.46
C LEU A 87 -0.49 -9.32 11.30
N THR A 88 -1.79 -9.44 11.50
CA THR A 88 -2.79 -9.05 10.50
C THR A 88 -2.72 -7.55 10.19
N ILE A 89 -2.71 -6.69 11.22
CA ILE A 89 -2.56 -5.24 11.06
C ILE A 89 -1.22 -4.91 10.39
N LEU A 90 -0.13 -5.54 10.83
CA LEU A 90 1.20 -5.28 10.30
C LEU A 90 1.30 -5.65 8.80
N SER A 91 0.62 -6.70 8.36
CA SER A 91 0.57 -7.08 6.94
C SER A 91 -0.23 -6.11 6.06
N LEU A 92 -1.27 -5.47 6.62
CA LEU A 92 -2.13 -4.51 5.92
C LEU A 92 -1.55 -3.10 5.91
N ALA A 93 -0.74 -2.76 6.91
CA ALA A 93 -0.19 -1.42 7.12
C ALA A 93 0.51 -0.83 5.88
N PRO A 94 1.37 -1.56 5.12
CA PRO A 94 2.02 -0.99 3.94
C PRO A 94 1.01 -0.59 2.86
N SER A 95 -0.02 -1.40 2.65
CA SER A 95 -1.04 -1.14 1.64
C SER A 95 -1.89 0.08 2.01
N ILE A 96 -2.23 0.21 3.30
CA ILE A 96 -2.99 1.36 3.81
C ILE A 96 -2.17 2.64 3.67
N LEU A 97 -0.90 2.64 4.10
CA LEU A 97 -0.03 3.81 3.97
C LEU A 97 0.08 4.28 2.53
N ILE A 98 0.23 3.35 1.59
CA ILE A 98 0.31 3.68 0.17
C ILE A 98 -1.00 4.32 -0.33
N MET A 99 -2.17 3.83 0.10
CA MET A 99 -3.46 4.38 -0.32
C MET A 99 -3.77 5.76 0.27
N LEU A 100 -3.24 6.09 1.44
CA LEU A 100 -3.44 7.38 2.13
C LEU A 100 -2.49 8.48 1.64
N THR A 101 -1.65 8.21 0.65
CA THR A 101 -0.64 9.13 0.13
C THR A 101 -0.89 9.44 -1.35
N SER A 102 -0.04 10.25 -1.96
CA SER A 102 -0.06 10.54 -3.39
C SER A 102 0.13 9.31 -4.29
N TYR A 103 0.64 8.18 -3.78
CA TYR A 103 1.06 7.03 -4.60
C TYR A 103 -0.01 6.55 -5.58
N THR A 104 -1.27 6.49 -5.16
CA THR A 104 -2.39 5.97 -5.97
C THR A 104 -2.50 6.69 -7.32
N ARG A 105 -2.46 8.02 -7.33
CA ARG A 105 -2.52 8.79 -8.59
C ARG A 105 -1.28 8.59 -9.45
N ILE A 106 -0.11 8.56 -8.83
CA ILE A 106 1.18 8.41 -9.53
C ILE A 106 1.23 7.07 -10.27
N ILE A 107 0.99 5.96 -9.58
CA ILE A 107 1.14 4.63 -10.18
C ILE A 107 0.14 4.40 -11.33
N ILE A 108 -1.08 4.91 -11.20
CA ILE A 108 -2.12 4.79 -12.23
C ILE A 108 -1.72 5.59 -13.47
N VAL A 109 -1.30 6.84 -13.31
CA VAL A 109 -0.85 7.68 -14.44
C VAL A 109 0.34 7.06 -15.16
N LEU A 110 1.33 6.55 -14.42
CA LEU A 110 2.48 5.86 -15.00
C LEU A 110 2.07 4.57 -15.75
N HIS A 111 1.08 3.85 -15.25
CA HIS A 111 0.53 2.68 -15.92
C HIS A 111 -0.21 3.05 -17.23
N PHE A 112 -1.01 4.13 -17.21
CA PHE A 112 -1.63 4.67 -18.41
C PHE A 112 -0.59 5.09 -19.44
N LEU A 113 0.48 5.77 -19.01
CA LEU A 113 1.58 6.16 -19.90
C LEU A 113 2.22 4.96 -20.58
N ARG A 114 2.59 3.91 -19.83
CA ARG A 114 3.15 2.67 -20.40
C ARG A 114 2.21 2.07 -21.45
N THR A 115 0.92 2.01 -21.13
CA THR A 115 -0.09 1.44 -22.02
C THR A 115 -0.27 2.29 -23.27
N ALA A 116 -0.22 3.61 -23.15
CA ALA A 116 -0.39 4.56 -24.26
C ALA A 116 0.76 4.48 -25.28
N ILE A 117 2.00 4.39 -24.80
CA ILE A 117 3.20 4.21 -25.66
C ILE A 117 3.12 2.87 -26.40
N GLY A 118 2.48 1.85 -25.82
CA GLY A 118 2.23 0.55 -26.47
C GLY A 118 3.40 -0.44 -26.38
N THR A 119 4.32 -0.23 -25.44
CA THR A 119 5.45 -1.13 -25.19
C THR A 119 5.01 -2.35 -24.37
N GLN A 120 5.38 -3.56 -24.81
CA GLN A 120 4.91 -4.80 -24.18
C GLN A 120 5.46 -5.01 -22.76
N THR A 121 6.74 -4.69 -22.53
CA THR A 121 7.43 -5.04 -21.27
C THR A 121 8.25 -3.90 -20.66
N ALA A 122 8.52 -2.83 -21.40
CA ALA A 122 9.32 -1.69 -20.94
C ALA A 122 8.45 -0.45 -20.71
N PRO A 123 8.55 0.26 -19.58
CA PRO A 123 9.31 -0.08 -18.38
C PRO A 123 8.66 -1.23 -17.57
N PRO A 124 9.47 -2.06 -16.89
CA PRO A 124 8.95 -3.12 -16.02
C PRO A 124 8.06 -2.57 -14.90
N ASN A 125 7.05 -3.33 -14.45
CA ASN A 125 6.15 -2.91 -13.36
C ASN A 125 6.92 -2.54 -12.09
N GLN A 126 7.99 -3.27 -11.78
CA GLN A 126 8.86 -2.99 -10.63
C GLN A 126 9.50 -1.59 -10.69
N VAL A 127 9.89 -1.15 -11.89
CA VAL A 127 10.47 0.19 -12.10
C VAL A 127 9.40 1.26 -11.89
N LEU A 128 8.18 1.04 -12.39
CA LEU A 128 7.07 1.98 -12.18
C LEU A 128 6.68 2.10 -10.72
N ILE A 129 6.64 0.97 -9.99
CA ILE A 129 6.37 0.94 -8.55
C ILE A 129 7.46 1.70 -7.78
N ALA A 130 8.73 1.42 -8.07
CA ALA A 130 9.85 2.11 -7.43
C ALA A 130 9.82 3.62 -7.70
N LEU A 131 9.59 4.02 -8.96
CA LEU A 131 9.46 5.43 -9.34
C LEU A 131 8.29 6.10 -8.60
N ALA A 132 7.13 5.45 -8.56
CA ALA A 132 5.96 5.97 -7.85
C ALA A 132 6.23 6.15 -6.35
N LEU A 133 6.95 5.21 -5.74
CA LEU A 133 7.29 5.24 -4.32
C LEU A 133 8.29 6.37 -4.01
N PHE A 134 9.33 6.56 -4.83
CA PHE A 134 10.26 7.68 -4.66
C PHE A 134 9.59 9.04 -4.89
N LEU A 135 8.73 9.17 -5.90
CA LEU A 135 7.96 10.40 -6.11
C LEU A 135 6.99 10.67 -4.97
N THR A 136 6.39 9.63 -4.38
CA THR A 136 5.54 9.75 -3.20
C THR A 136 6.33 10.30 -2.02
N PHE A 137 7.53 9.77 -1.74
CA PHE A 137 8.38 10.32 -0.68
C PHE A 137 8.75 11.79 -0.93
N PHE A 138 9.03 12.15 -2.19
CA PHE A 138 9.36 13.52 -2.55
C PHE A 138 8.18 14.48 -2.31
N ILE A 139 6.97 14.10 -2.76
CA ILE A 139 5.75 14.92 -2.61
C ILE A 139 5.31 15.00 -1.14
N MET A 140 5.35 13.88 -0.42
CA MET A 140 4.91 13.75 0.98
C MET A 140 5.96 14.20 2.01
N TRP A 141 7.16 14.61 1.57
CA TRP A 141 8.22 15.07 2.46
C TRP A 141 7.77 16.11 3.51
N PRO A 142 7.03 17.19 3.17
CA PRO A 142 6.55 18.15 4.17
C PRO A 142 5.62 17.51 5.22
N THR A 143 4.72 16.62 4.81
CA THR A 143 3.82 15.91 5.73
C THR A 143 4.60 15.00 6.68
N PHE A 144 5.59 14.26 6.17
CA PHE A 144 6.46 13.42 7.02
C PHE A 144 7.30 14.25 8.00
N GLN A 145 7.77 15.43 7.58
CA GLN A 145 8.49 16.35 8.47
C GLN A 145 7.60 16.89 9.60
N GLN A 146 6.36 17.24 9.30
CA GLN A 146 5.39 17.67 10.32
C GLN A 146 5.11 16.54 11.33
N ILE A 147 4.79 15.32 10.85
CA ILE A 147 4.57 14.16 11.72
C ILE A 147 5.79 13.88 12.60
N ASN A 148 7.00 13.96 12.03
CA ASN A 148 8.22 13.74 12.80
C ASN A 148 8.43 14.79 13.90
N THR A 149 8.12 16.04 13.62
CA THR A 149 8.34 17.17 14.54
C THR A 149 7.26 17.24 15.62
N GLU A 150 6.01 16.98 15.27
CA GLU A 150 4.84 17.16 16.14
C GLU A 150 4.46 15.88 16.91
N ALA A 151 4.73 14.69 16.35
CA ALA A 151 4.33 13.42 16.98
C ALA A 151 5.53 12.55 17.39
N ILE A 152 6.52 12.33 16.52
CA ILE A 152 7.61 11.38 16.81
C ILE A 152 8.59 11.94 17.84
N GLN A 153 9.09 13.16 17.65
CA GLN A 153 10.06 13.76 18.58
C GLN A 153 9.51 13.95 20.01
N PRO A 154 8.26 14.42 20.22
CA PRO A 154 7.71 14.53 21.57
C PRO A 154 7.44 13.15 22.21
N LEU A 155 7.08 12.13 21.42
CA LEU A 155 6.91 10.76 21.91
C LEU A 155 8.25 10.19 22.40
N ASP A 156 9.33 10.37 21.63
CA ASP A 156 10.67 9.92 22.01
C ASP A 156 11.19 10.62 23.28
N LYS A 157 10.78 11.87 23.50
CA LYS A 157 11.09 12.64 24.72
C LYS A 157 10.19 12.28 25.91
N GLY A 158 9.16 11.45 25.70
CA GLY A 158 8.17 11.10 26.72
C GLY A 158 7.25 12.25 27.11
N GLU A 159 7.11 13.28 26.26
CA GLU A 159 6.25 14.45 26.48
C GLU A 159 4.77 14.14 26.20
N ILE A 160 4.50 13.15 25.34
CA ILE A 160 3.14 12.73 24.95
C ILE A 160 3.00 11.20 25.04
N THR A 161 1.76 10.75 25.19
CA THR A 161 1.42 9.32 25.16
C THR A 161 1.37 8.78 23.72
N THR A 162 1.45 7.46 23.54
CA THR A 162 1.33 6.81 22.22
C THR A 162 -0.02 7.12 21.57
N GLU A 163 -1.10 7.18 22.35
CA GLU A 163 -2.44 7.51 21.89
C GLU A 163 -2.56 8.97 21.40
N GLU A 164 -1.93 9.91 22.12
CA GLU A 164 -1.86 11.31 21.70
C GLU A 164 -1.00 11.48 20.45
N ALA A 165 0.16 10.80 20.38
CA ALA A 165 1.03 10.83 19.20
C ALA A 165 0.29 10.37 17.94
N PHE A 166 -0.55 9.33 18.05
CA PHE A 166 -1.38 8.86 16.93
C PHE A 166 -2.43 9.90 16.51
N THR A 167 -3.03 10.61 17.47
CA THR A 167 -4.03 11.64 17.20
C THR A 167 -3.41 12.87 16.52
N ILE A 168 -2.24 13.30 17.00
CA ILE A 168 -1.48 14.42 16.41
C ILE A 168 -0.98 14.05 15.01
N ALA A 169 -0.44 12.84 14.82
CA ALA A 169 0.07 12.37 13.52
C ALA A 169 -1.02 12.31 12.43
N GLN A 170 -2.29 12.15 12.80
CA GLN A 170 -3.40 12.18 11.83
C GLN A 170 -3.63 13.57 11.24
N GLY A 171 -3.34 14.65 11.97
CA GLY A 171 -3.59 16.03 11.53
C GLY A 171 -2.94 16.35 10.19
N PRO A 172 -1.61 16.22 10.05
CA PRO A 172 -0.90 16.48 8.79
C PRO A 172 -1.36 15.60 7.62
N ILE A 173 -1.71 14.34 7.87
CA ILE A 173 -2.21 13.43 6.82
C ILE A 173 -3.60 13.88 6.35
N ARG A 174 -4.45 14.26 7.30
CA ARG A 174 -5.80 14.76 7.03
C ARG A 174 -5.74 16.06 6.21
N GLU A 175 -4.87 16.99 6.58
CA GLU A 175 -4.64 18.23 5.85
C GLU A 175 -4.20 17.97 4.40
N PHE A 176 -3.24 17.05 4.20
CA PHE A 176 -2.82 16.63 2.87
C PHE A 176 -3.99 16.08 2.05
N MET A 177 -4.82 15.21 2.65
CA MET A 177 -5.96 14.63 1.96
C MET A 177 -7.03 15.67 1.59
N TYR A 178 -7.30 16.65 2.46
CA TYR A 178 -8.25 17.72 2.15
C TYR A 178 -7.79 18.56 0.97
N GLY A 179 -6.49 18.92 0.91
CA GLY A 179 -5.95 19.68 -0.21
C GLY A 179 -6.09 19.00 -1.58
N GLN A 180 -6.27 17.67 -1.60
CA GLN A 180 -6.39 16.88 -2.83
C GLN A 180 -7.80 16.34 -3.10
N THR A 181 -8.67 16.30 -2.09
CA THR A 181 -10.03 15.75 -2.22
C THR A 181 -10.94 16.76 -2.90
N GLN A 182 -11.67 16.33 -3.94
CA GLN A 182 -12.61 17.21 -4.62
C GLN A 182 -13.88 17.37 -3.76
N GLU A 183 -14.38 18.60 -3.65
CA GLU A 183 -15.60 18.90 -2.87
C GLU A 183 -16.79 18.02 -3.26
N LYS A 184 -16.97 17.76 -4.57
CA LYS A 184 -18.05 16.89 -5.07
C LYS A 184 -17.94 15.45 -4.59
N ASP A 185 -16.70 14.95 -4.46
CA ASP A 185 -16.42 13.57 -4.11
C ASP A 185 -16.54 13.42 -2.58
N LEU A 186 -16.11 14.43 -1.81
CA LEU A 186 -16.38 14.50 -0.37
C LEU A 186 -17.88 14.58 -0.08
N LYS A 187 -18.60 15.47 -0.77
CA LYS A 187 -20.04 15.62 -0.62
C LYS A 187 -20.80 14.33 -0.89
N LEU A 188 -20.41 13.57 -1.90
CA LEU A 188 -21.01 12.26 -2.17
C LEU A 188 -20.96 11.33 -0.95
N PHE A 189 -19.82 11.26 -0.26
CA PHE A 189 -19.68 10.39 0.91
C PHE A 189 -20.36 10.96 2.16
N VAL A 190 -20.40 12.29 2.32
CA VAL A 190 -21.17 12.96 3.37
C VAL A 190 -22.68 12.70 3.21
N ASP A 191 -23.19 12.83 1.98
CA ASP A 191 -24.59 12.55 1.64
C ASP A 191 -24.93 11.07 1.87
N ILE A 192 -23.98 10.14 1.67
CA ILE A 192 -24.16 8.71 1.94
C ILE A 192 -24.15 8.40 3.45
N SER A 193 -23.40 9.17 4.24
CA SER A 193 -23.36 8.99 5.70
C SER A 193 -24.60 9.54 6.43
N ASP A 194 -25.51 10.25 5.74
CA ASP A 194 -26.68 10.93 6.33
C ASP A 194 -26.29 11.89 7.49
N GLU A 195 -25.05 12.38 7.51
CA GLU A 195 -24.52 13.30 8.51
C GLU A 195 -24.27 14.68 7.88
N THR A 196 -24.53 15.74 8.64
CA THR A 196 -24.26 17.13 8.22
C THR A 196 -23.13 17.66 9.06
N TYR A 197 -22.07 18.18 8.42
CA TYR A 197 -20.92 18.77 9.09
C TYR A 197 -20.90 20.27 8.80
N ASP A 198 -20.64 21.08 9.83
CA ASP A 198 -20.60 22.54 9.72
C ASP A 198 -19.26 23.03 9.13
N SER A 199 -18.16 22.30 9.36
CA SER A 199 -16.84 22.55 8.79
C SER A 199 -16.26 21.33 8.08
N TYR A 200 -15.35 21.57 7.12
CA TYR A 200 -14.57 20.52 6.47
C TYR A 200 -13.72 19.74 7.47
N ASP A 201 -13.25 20.39 8.54
CA ASP A 201 -12.40 19.77 9.55
C ASP A 201 -13.13 18.73 10.42
N ASP A 202 -14.46 18.82 10.50
CA ASP A 202 -15.29 17.94 11.32
C ASP A 202 -15.57 16.59 10.65
N VAL A 203 -15.21 16.44 9.36
CA VAL A 203 -15.47 15.21 8.63
C VAL A 203 -14.60 14.07 9.18
N PRO A 204 -15.19 12.95 9.62
CA PRO A 204 -14.43 11.85 10.17
C PRO A 204 -13.58 11.17 9.10
N MET A 205 -12.44 10.62 9.53
CA MET A 205 -11.48 9.93 8.66
C MET A 205 -12.11 8.75 7.90
N THR A 206 -13.13 8.10 8.48
CA THR A 206 -13.90 7.02 7.86
C THR A 206 -14.65 7.46 6.60
N THR A 207 -15.00 8.74 6.49
CA THR A 207 -15.68 9.34 5.34
C THR A 207 -14.65 10.00 4.40
N LEU A 208 -13.62 10.65 4.96
CA LEU A 208 -12.59 11.32 4.17
C LEU A 208 -11.71 10.35 3.36
N ILE A 209 -11.29 9.22 3.94
CA ILE A 209 -10.45 8.22 3.24
C ILE A 209 -11.07 7.74 1.92
N PRO A 210 -12.31 7.21 1.90
CA PRO A 210 -12.90 6.75 0.65
C PRO A 210 -13.16 7.90 -0.33
N ALA A 211 -13.48 9.11 0.14
CA ALA A 211 -13.64 10.30 -0.70
C ALA A 211 -12.32 10.73 -1.37
N PHE A 212 -11.23 10.72 -0.62
CA PHE A 212 -9.88 10.99 -1.12
C PHE A 212 -9.48 9.96 -2.18
N ILE A 213 -9.61 8.66 -1.88
CA ILE A 213 -9.27 7.59 -2.84
C ILE A 213 -10.06 7.76 -4.14
N LEU A 214 -11.37 8.06 -4.05
CA LEU A 214 -12.20 8.32 -5.23
C LEU A 214 -11.71 9.54 -6.03
N SER A 215 -11.35 10.63 -5.34
CA SER A 215 -10.83 11.85 -5.94
C SER A 215 -9.49 11.60 -6.67
N GLU A 216 -8.57 10.88 -6.03
CA GLU A 216 -7.28 10.48 -6.60
C GLU A 216 -7.45 9.60 -7.83
N LEU A 217 -8.32 8.59 -7.77
CA LEU A 217 -8.65 7.73 -8.90
C LEU A 217 -9.21 8.56 -10.06
N ARG A 218 -10.16 9.44 -9.79
CA ARG A 218 -10.74 10.31 -10.82
C ARG A 218 -9.68 11.19 -11.48
N ALA A 219 -8.84 11.86 -10.69
CA ALA A 219 -7.77 12.70 -11.21
C ALA A 219 -6.77 11.89 -12.05
N ALA A 220 -6.36 10.71 -11.56
CA ALA A 220 -5.42 9.84 -12.26
C ALA A 220 -5.96 9.34 -13.61
N PHE A 221 -7.24 8.99 -13.68
CA PHE A 221 -7.88 8.58 -14.93
C PHE A 221 -8.03 9.73 -15.92
N ILE A 222 -8.34 10.95 -15.45
CA ILE A 222 -8.39 12.14 -16.32
C ILE A 222 -7.00 12.42 -16.91
N ILE A 223 -5.96 12.45 -16.08
CA ILE A 223 -4.58 12.67 -16.53
C ILE A 223 -4.16 11.54 -17.48
N GLY A 224 -4.42 10.28 -17.12
CA GLY A 224 -4.12 9.11 -17.93
C GLY A 224 -4.80 9.17 -19.31
N PHE A 225 -6.06 9.61 -19.36
CA PHE A 225 -6.79 9.81 -20.61
C PHE A 225 -6.16 10.91 -21.48
N VAL A 226 -5.81 12.05 -20.89
CA VAL A 226 -5.16 13.17 -21.61
C VAL A 226 -3.82 12.73 -22.21
N ILE A 227 -3.02 11.97 -21.47
CA ILE A 227 -1.77 11.37 -21.97
C ILE A 227 -2.03 10.45 -23.17
N TYR A 228 -3.17 9.75 -23.18
CA TYR A 228 -3.51 8.76 -24.20
C TYR A 228 -3.87 9.38 -25.56
N ILE A 229 -4.41 10.61 -25.58
CA ILE A 229 -4.89 11.31 -26.78
C ILE A 229 -3.84 11.38 -27.91
N PRO A 230 -2.63 11.94 -27.70
CA PRO A 230 -1.64 12.06 -28.79
C PRO A 230 -1.25 10.70 -29.39
N PHE A 231 -1.16 9.66 -28.56
CA PHE A 231 -0.79 8.32 -29.03
C PHE A 231 -1.92 7.65 -29.82
N ILE A 232 -3.18 7.85 -29.44
CA ILE A 232 -4.34 7.38 -30.23
C ILE A 232 -4.35 8.04 -31.60
N VAL A 233 -4.04 9.33 -31.69
CA VAL A 233 -4.01 10.03 -32.98
C VAL A 233 -2.96 9.40 -33.90
N ILE A 234 -1.77 9.07 -33.37
CA ILE A 234 -0.74 8.35 -34.15
C ILE A 234 -1.28 6.99 -34.61
N ASP A 235 -1.91 6.21 -33.73
CA ASP A 235 -2.47 4.91 -34.11
C ASP A 235 -3.51 5.03 -35.23
N MET A 236 -4.42 5.99 -35.13
CA MET A 236 -5.48 6.22 -36.11
C MET A 236 -4.89 6.64 -37.47
N VAL A 237 -3.88 7.51 -37.47
CA VAL A 237 -3.20 7.96 -38.69
C VAL A 237 -2.46 6.80 -39.34
N VAL A 238 -1.65 6.05 -38.59
CA VAL A 238 -0.88 4.91 -39.13
C VAL A 238 -1.82 3.82 -39.65
N ALA A 239 -2.91 3.53 -38.95
CA ALA A 239 -3.92 2.58 -39.41
C ALA A 239 -4.55 2.99 -40.74
N SER A 240 -4.90 4.28 -40.91
CA SER A 240 -5.47 4.79 -42.16
C SER A 240 -4.50 4.67 -43.34
N VAL A 241 -3.20 4.93 -43.11
CA VAL A 241 -2.16 4.81 -44.14
C VAL A 241 -1.92 3.34 -44.51
N LEU A 242 -1.82 2.44 -43.53
CA LEU A 242 -1.67 1.00 -43.78
C LEU A 242 -2.85 0.41 -44.56
N MET A 243 -4.07 0.82 -44.19
CA MET A 243 -5.28 0.41 -44.89
C MET A 243 -5.28 0.92 -46.33
N SER A 244 -4.82 2.16 -46.56
CA SER A 244 -4.67 2.73 -47.90
C SER A 244 -3.61 2.01 -48.76
N MET A 245 -2.60 1.39 -48.15
CA MET A 245 -1.60 0.57 -48.84
C MET A 245 -2.08 -0.87 -49.10
N GLY A 246 -3.27 -1.25 -48.61
CA GLY A 246 -3.80 -2.61 -48.75
C GLY A 246 -3.23 -3.62 -47.75
N MET A 247 -2.44 -3.18 -46.76
CA MET A 247 -1.84 -4.07 -45.75
C MET A 247 -2.79 -4.30 -44.57
N MET A 248 -3.85 -5.08 -44.79
CA MET A 248 -4.87 -5.35 -43.75
C MET A 248 -4.39 -6.33 -42.66
N MET A 249 -3.37 -7.16 -42.90
CA MET A 249 -2.94 -8.21 -41.96
C MET A 249 -1.90 -7.75 -40.92
N LEU A 250 -1.30 -6.57 -41.10
CA LEU A 250 -0.33 -6.05 -40.14
C LEU A 250 -1.06 -5.27 -39.05
N PRO A 251 -0.87 -5.60 -37.75
CA PRO A 251 -1.45 -4.83 -36.66
C PRO A 251 -0.92 -3.39 -36.71
N PRO A 252 -1.78 -2.36 -36.85
CA PRO A 252 -1.34 -0.98 -36.96
C PRO A 252 -0.50 -0.50 -35.77
N THR A 253 -0.77 -1.06 -34.58
CA THR A 253 -0.09 -0.75 -33.33
C THR A 253 1.40 -1.12 -33.33
N THR A 254 1.78 -2.19 -34.05
CA THR A 254 3.18 -2.59 -34.17
C THR A 254 3.97 -1.60 -35.03
N ILE A 255 3.31 -1.03 -36.04
CA ILE A 255 3.93 -0.06 -36.96
C ILE A 255 3.95 1.35 -36.35
N SER A 256 2.96 1.71 -35.55
CA SER A 256 2.88 3.02 -34.89
C SER A 256 3.84 3.16 -33.70
N LEU A 257 4.22 2.06 -33.05
CA LEU A 257 5.10 2.04 -31.89
C LEU A 257 6.39 2.88 -32.04
N PRO A 258 7.23 2.72 -33.10
CA PRO A 258 8.43 3.54 -33.25
C PRO A 258 8.13 5.05 -33.35
N PHE A 259 7.02 5.43 -33.99
CA PHE A 259 6.59 6.84 -34.07
C PHE A 259 6.15 7.38 -32.71
N LYS A 260 5.45 6.57 -31.91
CA LYS A 260 5.06 6.94 -30.54
C LYS A 260 6.27 7.15 -29.65
N ILE A 261 7.24 6.24 -29.70
CA ILE A 261 8.49 6.35 -28.93
C ILE A 261 9.26 7.59 -29.36
N LEU A 262 9.38 7.83 -30.67
CA LEU A 262 10.05 9.03 -31.19
C LEU A 262 9.38 10.31 -30.70
N LEU A 263 8.06 10.42 -30.81
CA LEU A 263 7.32 11.58 -30.32
C LEU A 263 7.54 11.78 -28.81
N PHE A 264 7.47 10.69 -28.04
CA PHE A 264 7.64 10.75 -26.59
C PHE A 264 9.05 11.21 -26.18
N ILE A 265 10.09 10.76 -26.88
CA ILE A 265 11.47 11.20 -26.63
C ILE A 265 11.68 12.65 -27.08
N LEU A 266 11.17 13.04 -28.26
CA LEU A 266 11.33 14.40 -28.78
C LEU A 266 10.61 15.47 -27.95
N ALA A 267 9.54 15.07 -27.25
CA ALA A 267 8.79 15.94 -26.35
C ALA A 267 9.30 15.91 -24.89
N ASP A 268 10.43 15.26 -24.61
CA ASP A 268 10.93 15.00 -23.26
C ASP A 268 9.83 14.44 -22.33
N GLY A 269 9.09 13.45 -22.82
CA GLY A 269 7.81 13.03 -22.25
C GLY A 269 7.88 12.55 -20.80
N TRP A 270 9.02 12.00 -20.35
CA TRP A 270 9.21 11.66 -18.94
C TRP A 270 9.22 12.90 -18.04
N ASP A 271 9.94 13.94 -18.44
CA ASP A 271 9.99 15.21 -17.69
C ASP A 271 8.62 15.89 -17.71
N LEU A 272 7.96 15.92 -18.87
CA LEU A 272 6.62 16.50 -18.99
C LEU A 272 5.60 15.78 -18.09
N VAL A 273 5.56 14.44 -18.12
CA VAL A 273 4.58 13.67 -17.34
C VAL A 273 4.89 13.77 -15.85
N ILE A 274 6.13 13.53 -15.43
CA ILE A 274 6.50 13.57 -14.01
C ILE A 274 6.35 15.01 -13.47
N GLY A 275 6.84 16.01 -14.20
CA GLY A 275 6.74 17.40 -13.81
C GLY A 275 5.29 17.88 -13.71
N SER A 276 4.43 17.52 -14.66
CA SER A 276 3.01 17.87 -14.60
C SER A 276 2.29 17.15 -13.46
N LEU A 277 2.64 15.89 -13.21
CA LEU A 277 2.07 15.10 -12.13
C LEU A 277 2.44 15.65 -10.75
N VAL A 278 3.70 15.98 -10.52
CA VAL A 278 4.15 16.59 -9.26
C VAL A 278 3.46 17.94 -9.02
N LYS A 279 3.31 18.76 -10.07
CA LYS A 279 2.58 20.04 -10.00
C LYS A 279 1.10 19.90 -9.66
N THR A 280 0.49 18.71 -9.81
CA THR A 280 -0.92 18.52 -9.43
C THR A 280 -1.13 18.37 -7.93
N PHE A 281 -0.06 18.27 -7.14
CA PHE A 281 -0.11 18.16 -5.68
C PHE A 281 0.26 19.46 -4.97
N TYR A 282 0.71 20.50 -5.69
CA TYR A 282 1.14 21.80 -5.17
C TYR A 282 0.29 22.94 -5.73
#